data_AF-A0A920YSL4-F1
#
_entry.id   AF-A0A920YSL4-F1
#
_cell.length_a   1.000
_cell.length_b   1.000
_cell.length_c   1.000
_cell.angle_alpha   90.00
_cell.angle_beta   90.00
_cell.angle_gamma   90.00
#
_symmetry.space_group_name_H-M   'P 1'
#
loop_
_entity.id
_entity.type
_entity.pdbx_description
1 polymer ?
#
loop_
_entity_poly.entity_id
_entity_poly.type
_entity_poly.pdbx_seq_one_letter_code
_entity_poly.pdbx_strand_id
1 'polypeptide(L)' 'TYYEKFSNSSNAGRTGRGDTTFAAYLSYRMDHDVAESIKFAAALVSIKMEKPGPFSGTLEDVFTRIKEKHS' A
#
# COMPACT_ATOMS: atom_id res chain seq x y z
N THR A 1 10.41 16.15 -3.78
CA THR A 1 9.69 15.56 -2.62
C THR A 1 8.84 14.42 -3.12
N TYR A 2 8.89 13.26 -2.47
CA TYR A 2 8.07 12.09 -2.85
C TYR A 2 6.81 12.05 -1.99
N TYR A 3 5.66 11.80 -2.61
CA TYR A 3 4.37 11.67 -1.95
C TYR A 3 3.44 10.84 -2.83
N GLU A 4 2.69 9.93 -2.22
CA GLU A 4 1.61 9.20 -2.87
C GLU A 4 0.42 9.15 -1.92
N LYS A 5 -0.78 9.41 -2.44
CA LYS A 5 -2.02 9.39 -1.64
C LYS A 5 -2.49 7.96 -1.45
N PHE A 6 -3.23 7.68 -0.38
CA PHE A 6 -3.98 6.42 -0.31
C PHE A 6 -5.18 6.45 -1.27
N SER A 7 -5.54 5.28 -1.78
CA SER A 7 -6.62 5.08 -2.75
C SER A 7 -7.72 4.15 -2.22
N ASN A 8 -7.81 3.97 -0.91
CA ASN A 8 -8.76 3.06 -0.30
C ASN A 8 -10.20 3.55 -0.48
N SER A 9 -11.10 2.64 -0.82
CA SER A 9 -12.55 2.91 -0.97
C SER A 9 -13.31 2.88 0.36
N SER A 10 -12.71 2.30 1.40
CA SER A 10 -13.29 2.16 2.74
C SER A 10 -12.22 2.30 3.82
N ASN A 11 -12.63 2.70 5.03
CA ASN A 11 -11.77 2.81 6.22
C ASN A 11 -12.06 1.72 7.27
N ALA A 12 -12.82 0.66 6.93
CA ALA A 12 -13.22 -0.39 7.86
C ALA A 12 -12.02 -1.09 8.54
N GLY A 13 -10.90 -1.23 7.84
CA GLY A 13 -9.65 -1.82 8.30
C GLY A 13 -8.58 -0.82 8.75
N ARG A 14 -8.95 0.38 9.23
CA ARG A 14 -7.97 1.45 9.55
C ARG A 14 -6.91 1.05 10.59
N THR A 15 -7.25 0.27 11.60
CA THR A 15 -6.33 -0.12 12.69
C THR A 15 -5.12 -0.89 12.18
N GLY A 16 -3.90 -0.44 12.46
CA GLY A 16 -2.66 -1.02 11.92
C GLY A 16 -2.21 -0.45 10.56
N ARG A 17 -2.83 0.66 10.10
CA ARG A 17 -2.42 1.38 8.88
C ARG A 17 -0.93 1.74 8.88
N GLY A 18 -0.45 2.37 9.96
CA GLY A 18 0.94 2.84 10.06
C GLY A 18 1.94 1.70 9.93
N ASP A 19 1.76 0.65 10.72
CA ASP A 19 2.63 -0.53 10.71
C ASP A 19 2.66 -1.19 9.33
N THR A 20 1.49 -1.34 8.69
CA THR A 20 1.39 -1.89 7.33
C THR A 20 2.11 -1.01 6.31
N THR A 21 1.93 0.32 6.37
CA THR A 21 2.61 1.25 5.44
C THR A 21 4.13 1.15 5.57
N PHE A 22 4.66 1.19 6.80
CA PHE A 22 6.11 1.14 7.01
C PHE A 22 6.69 -0.22 6.65
N ALA A 23 6.03 -1.32 7.03
CA ALA A 23 6.48 -2.66 6.65
C ALA A 23 6.50 -2.85 5.13
N ALA A 24 5.45 -2.40 4.43
CA ALA A 24 5.38 -2.48 2.96
C ALA A 24 6.47 -1.64 2.29
N TYR A 25 6.66 -0.38 2.74
CA TYR A 25 7.70 0.50 2.21
C TYR A 25 9.10 -0.10 2.42
N LEU A 26 9.44 -0.48 3.66
CA LEU A 26 10.77 -1.01 3.97
C LEU A 26 11.05 -2.31 3.21
N SER A 27 10.06 -3.21 3.12
CA SER A 27 10.22 -4.49 2.41
C SER A 27 10.51 -4.28 0.92
N TYR A 28 9.81 -3.36 0.28
CA TYR A 28 9.97 -3.10 -1.15
C TYR A 28 11.22 -2.24 -1.44
N ARG A 29 11.53 -1.28 -0.57
CA ARG A 29 12.64 -0.33 -0.73
C ARG A 29 14.02 -0.99 -0.68
N MET A 30 14.14 -2.20 -0.14
CA MET A 30 15.41 -2.94 -0.15
C MET A 30 15.97 -3.11 -1.57
N ASP A 31 15.09 -3.35 -2.55
CA ASP A 31 15.49 -3.64 -3.94
C ASP A 31 14.99 -2.60 -4.96
N HIS A 32 14.19 -1.62 -4.54
CA HIS A 32 13.54 -0.65 -5.43
C HIS A 32 13.79 0.81 -5.02
N ASP A 33 13.50 1.76 -5.90
CA ASP A 33 13.70 3.17 -5.63
C ASP A 33 12.61 3.77 -4.70
N VAL A 34 12.79 5.02 -4.30
CA VAL A 34 11.86 5.71 -3.39
C VAL A 34 10.48 5.92 -4.02
N ALA A 35 10.41 6.22 -5.31
CA ALA A 35 9.17 6.53 -6.01
C ALA A 35 8.28 5.29 -6.11
N GLU A 36 8.86 4.18 -6.58
CA GLU A 36 8.19 2.89 -6.70
C GLU A 36 7.77 2.35 -5.33
N SER A 37 8.64 2.46 -4.33
CA SER A 37 8.36 1.98 -2.97
C SER A 37 7.21 2.71 -2.30
N ILE A 38 7.08 4.02 -2.51
CA ILE A 38 5.98 4.81 -1.96
C ILE A 38 4.66 4.46 -2.67
N LYS A 39 4.68 4.26 -3.99
CA LYS A 39 3.51 3.76 -4.76
C LYS A 39 3.06 2.39 -4.27
N PHE A 40 4.00 1.47 -4.08
CA PHE A 40 3.74 0.13 -3.56
C PHE A 40 3.13 0.18 -2.15
N ALA A 41 3.73 0.93 -1.23
CA ALA A 41 3.24 1.04 0.14
C ALA A 41 1.84 1.67 0.19
N ALA A 42 1.58 2.71 -0.62
CA ALA A 42 0.28 3.36 -0.71
C ALA A 42 -0.80 2.42 -1.26
N ALA A 43 -0.50 1.66 -2.31
CA ALA A 43 -1.42 0.69 -2.90
C ALA A 43 -1.75 -0.45 -1.92
N LEU A 44 -0.73 -1.08 -1.31
CA LEU A 44 -0.91 -2.19 -0.39
C LEU A 44 -1.71 -1.79 0.85
N VAL A 45 -1.34 -0.67 1.49
CA VAL A 45 -2.08 -0.21 2.67
C VAL A 45 -3.50 0.21 2.33
N SER A 46 -3.74 0.68 1.10
CA SER A 46 -5.09 1.02 0.66
C SER A 46 -5.99 -0.21 0.61
N ILE A 47 -5.52 -1.32 0.05
CA ILE A 47 -6.23 -2.60 0.05
C ILE A 47 -6.44 -3.08 1.50
N LYS A 48 -5.39 -3.01 2.32
CA LYS A 48 -5.46 -3.40 3.74
C LYS A 48 -6.52 -2.61 4.51
N MET A 49 -6.69 -1.30 4.23
CA MET A 49 -7.65 -0.47 4.96
C MET A 49 -9.11 -0.75 4.60
N GLU A 50 -9.37 -1.46 3.51
CA GLU A 50 -10.73 -1.76 3.03
C GLU A 50 -11.39 -2.91 3.81
N LYS A 51 -10.61 -3.75 4.51
CA LYS A 51 -11.10 -4.91 5.28
C LYS A 51 -10.48 -4.98 6.69
N PRO A 52 -11.26 -5.27 7.75
CA PRO A 52 -10.71 -5.47 9.09
C PRO A 52 -9.67 -6.61 9.17
N GLY A 53 -8.65 -6.42 10.00
CA GLY A 53 -7.58 -7.39 10.23
C GLY A 53 -6.27 -7.06 9.50
N PRO A 54 -5.30 -7.99 9.52
CA PRO A 54 -4.06 -7.88 8.76
C PRO A 54 -4.30 -7.87 7.24
N PHE A 55 -3.28 -7.47 6.48
CA PHE A 55 -3.33 -7.61 5.02
C PHE A 55 -3.56 -9.07 4.63
N SER A 56 -4.52 -9.30 3.74
CA SER A 56 -4.94 -10.63 3.27
C SER A 56 -5.07 -10.71 1.74
N GLY A 57 -4.49 -9.74 1.02
CA GLY A 57 -4.41 -9.73 -0.44
C GLY A 57 -3.14 -10.38 -0.96
N THR A 58 -2.97 -10.32 -2.27
CA THR A 58 -1.81 -10.83 -3.03
C THR A 58 -0.93 -9.71 -3.55
N LEU A 59 0.27 -10.02 -4.05
CA LEU A 59 1.11 -9.01 -4.71
C LEU A 59 0.48 -8.54 -6.03
N GLU A 60 -0.20 -9.44 -6.73
CA GLU A 60 -0.95 -9.15 -7.95
C GLU A 60 -2.04 -8.09 -7.70
N ASP A 61 -2.74 -8.16 -6.57
CA ASP A 61 -3.71 -7.14 -6.16
C ASP A 61 -3.04 -5.77 -5.99
N VAL A 62 -1.85 -5.75 -5.39
CA VAL A 62 -1.07 -4.52 -5.17
C VAL A 62 -0.63 -3.92 -6.50
N PHE A 63 -0.05 -4.72 -7.40
CA PHE A 63 0.39 -4.24 -8.71
C PHE A 63 -0.77 -3.78 -9.60
N THR A 64 -1.91 -4.49 -9.53
CA THR A 64 -3.14 -4.06 -10.20
C THR A 64 -3.59 -2.69 -9.66
N ARG A 65 -3.58 -2.52 -8.33
CA ARG A 65 -3.92 -1.24 -7.70
C ARG A 65 -2.97 -0.11 -8.10
N ILE A 66 -1.67 -0.38 -8.20
CA ILE A 66 -0.68 0.60 -8.67
C ILE A 66 -1.04 1.05 -10.09
N LYS A 67 -1.27 0.11 -11.01
CA LYS A 67 -1.62 0.41 -12.40
C LYS A 67 -2.91 1.25 -12.50
N GLU A 68 -3.92 0.93 -11.70
CA GLU A 68 -5.22 1.60 -11.78
C GLU A 68 -5.31 2.95 -11.04
N LYS A 69 -4.55 3.13 -9.95
CA LYS A 69 -4.73 4.25 -9.01
C LYS A 69 -3.46 5.08 -8.73
N HIS A 70 -2.29 4.59 -9.11
CA HIS A 70 -0.98 5.20 -8.80
C HIS A 70 -0.03 5.23 -10.01
N SER A 71 -0.57 5.25 -11.24
CA SER A 71 0.20 5.45 -12.48
C SER A 71 0.75 6.87 -12.55
#